data_AF-E4LJF4-F1
#
_entry.id   AF-E4LJF4-F1
#
_cell.length_a   1.000
_cell.length_b   1.000
_cell.length_c   1.000
_cell.angle_alpha   90.00
_cell.angle_beta   90.00
_cell.angle_gamma   90.00
#
_symmetry.space_group_name_H-M   'P 1'
#
loop_
_entity.id
_entity.type
_entity.pdbx_description
1 polymer ?
#
loop_
_entity_poly.entity_id
_entity_poly.type
_entity_poly.pdbx_seq_one_letter_code
_entity_poly.pdbx_strand_id
1 'polypeptide(L)'
;MTSRAIMVPLQNISKGAITMDYAYSTTTEAIRKSGKHLTLDERGQIQALHREGFSLRAIAARIGCSHTTIHYEITRGTPERRSARGRSPQYTARRGQRAYLEHRKNSKRPYKVDSAGCAPFLRWMTERIRKNKWSIDMCVGDARANKRFDEDGIPCTKTLDNMLWAGRIPLTLFDVPQALGRKCKRKRNRKNKRLKGRSIEERSALVDEGTEIGHWEADTVVGSRKGRGAAVFTAVEKVTHDYIAIRISGRTCAGIEEAIAHLKSEYGEDRFSQVFKTITVDNGTEFETFTQLESLGTKVYFAHPYSSWERPQNERHNGILRQYIPKGTGIDGYSDEDILNIADEINSRPRRVFGYQTPAELFNTFLDEVYAIENVS
;
A
#
# COMPACT_ATOMS: atom_id res chain seq x y z
N MET A 1 -22.91 5.17 86.39
CA MET A 1 -21.65 5.56 87.05
C MET A 1 -20.64 5.92 85.98
N THR A 2 -20.25 7.19 86.02
CA THR A 2 -19.40 7.94 85.09
C THR A 2 -17.98 7.39 85.00
N SER A 3 -17.50 7.11 83.78
CA SER A 3 -16.08 6.89 83.52
C SER A 3 -15.56 8.01 82.62
N ARG A 4 -14.70 8.84 83.19
CA ARG A 4 -14.11 10.05 82.60
C ARG A 4 -12.77 9.64 82.00
N ALA A 5 -12.64 9.76 80.68
CA ALA A 5 -11.40 9.56 79.95
C ALA A 5 -10.38 10.64 80.32
N ILE A 6 -9.15 10.23 80.65
CA ILE A 6 -7.99 11.11 80.81
C ILE A 6 -7.03 10.81 79.65
N MET A 7 -6.73 11.89 78.93
CA MET A 7 -5.88 12.01 77.76
C MET A 7 -4.41 12.13 78.19
N VAL A 8 -3.51 11.36 77.57
CA VAL A 8 -2.05 11.58 77.65
C VAL A 8 -1.47 11.55 76.23
N PRO A 9 -0.69 12.56 75.80
CA PRO A 9 -0.21 12.70 74.43
C PRO A 9 1.06 11.89 74.16
N LEU A 10 1.08 11.19 73.02
CA LEU A 10 2.27 10.54 72.45
C LEU A 10 3.06 11.57 71.63
N GLN A 11 4.21 11.99 72.15
CA GLN A 11 5.18 12.81 71.42
C GLN A 11 6.18 11.95 70.65
N ASN A 12 6.44 12.40 69.42
CA ASN A 12 7.21 11.79 68.35
C ASN A 12 8.66 11.44 68.73
N ILE A 13 9.05 10.19 68.50
CA ILE A 13 10.45 9.76 68.39
C ILE A 13 10.77 9.62 66.91
N SER A 14 11.38 10.67 66.32
CA SER A 14 11.94 10.62 64.98
C SER A 14 13.21 9.77 64.97
N LYS A 15 13.08 8.50 64.59
CA LYS A 15 14.22 7.68 64.18
C LYS A 15 14.76 8.22 62.87
N GLY A 16 16.01 8.68 62.88
CA GLY A 16 16.71 9.19 61.70
C GLY A 16 16.70 8.17 60.57
N ALA A 17 16.05 8.52 59.47
CA ALA A 17 16.14 7.79 58.23
C ALA A 17 17.51 8.06 57.60
N ILE A 18 18.33 7.01 57.49
CA ILE A 18 19.51 7.03 56.64
C ILE A 18 18.98 6.93 55.20
N THR A 19 18.82 8.08 54.53
CA THR A 19 18.58 8.14 53.10
C THR A 19 19.88 7.78 52.39
N MET A 20 19.95 6.59 51.78
CA MET A 20 20.95 6.28 50.77
C MET A 20 20.58 6.99 49.47
N ASP A 21 21.04 8.23 49.32
CA ASP A 21 21.05 8.91 48.03
C ASP A 21 22.16 8.33 47.15
N TYR A 22 21.88 7.24 46.45
CA TYR A 22 22.71 6.81 45.32
C TYR A 22 22.41 7.69 44.09
N ALA A 23 22.89 8.93 44.12
CA ALA A 23 22.97 9.81 42.95
C ALA A 23 24.28 9.58 42.18
N TYR A 24 24.56 8.33 41.78
CA TYR A 24 25.64 8.03 40.83
C TYR A 24 25.08 7.31 39.61
N SER A 25 24.29 8.03 38.80
CA SER A 25 24.24 7.71 37.38
C SER A 25 25.58 8.16 36.78
N THR A 26 26.60 7.30 36.82
CA THR A 26 27.80 7.44 35.97
C THR A 26 27.46 6.99 34.56
N THR A 27 26.42 7.58 33.96
CA THR A 27 26.31 7.62 32.51
C THR A 27 26.75 9.00 32.09
N THR A 28 28.06 9.17 31.91
CA THR A 28 28.58 10.31 31.16
C THR A 28 27.91 10.25 29.79
N GLU A 29 26.91 11.10 29.55
CA GLU A 29 26.30 11.21 28.22
C GLU A 29 27.43 11.39 27.22
N ALA A 30 27.59 10.44 26.29
CA ALA A 30 28.62 10.57 25.29
C ALA A 30 28.35 11.87 24.52
N ILE A 31 29.26 12.83 24.65
CA ILE A 31 29.23 14.17 24.03
C ILE A 31 28.93 14.07 22.51
N ARG A 32 29.20 12.91 21.91
CA ARG A 32 28.87 12.55 20.52
C ARG A 32 28.12 11.21 20.47
N LYS A 33 26.95 11.18 19.82
CA LYS A 33 26.26 9.92 19.46
C LYS A 33 27.15 9.08 18.54
N SER A 34 27.27 7.79 18.84
CA SER A 34 28.01 6.82 18.01
C SER A 34 27.51 6.87 16.55
N GLY A 35 28.42 6.78 15.58
CA GLY A 35 28.12 6.82 14.14
C GLY A 35 28.01 8.21 13.50
N LYS A 36 28.19 9.31 14.26
CA LYS A 36 28.21 10.67 13.69
C LYS A 36 29.59 11.06 13.15
N HIS A 37 29.69 11.27 11.84
CA HIS A 37 30.89 11.80 11.18
C HIS A 37 31.17 13.27 11.53
N LEU A 38 32.41 13.73 11.37
CA LEU A 38 32.79 15.13 11.58
C LEU A 38 31.99 16.05 10.64
N THR A 39 31.54 17.21 11.11
CA THR A 39 30.94 18.27 10.29
C THR A 39 32.04 19.16 9.71
N LEU A 40 31.68 20.06 8.78
CA LEU A 40 32.64 21.02 8.23
C LEU A 40 33.15 21.99 9.31
N ASP A 41 32.27 22.40 10.23
CA ASP A 41 32.60 23.32 11.32
C ASP A 41 33.56 22.67 12.33
N GLU A 42 33.29 21.42 12.71
CA GLU A 42 34.20 20.63 13.55
C GLU A 42 35.57 20.47 12.89
N ARG A 43 35.62 20.21 11.58
CA ARG A 43 36.89 20.19 10.82
C ARG A 43 37.60 21.54 10.81
N GLY A 44 36.85 22.64 10.76
CA GLY A 44 37.38 24.00 10.89
C GLY A 44 38.03 24.24 12.25
N GLN A 45 37.38 23.78 13.33
CA GLN A 45 37.93 23.83 14.69
C GLN A 45 39.21 22.99 14.82
N ILE A 46 39.25 21.78 14.25
CA ILE A 46 40.48 20.96 14.17
C ILE A 46 41.61 21.75 13.51
N GLN A 47 41.31 22.42 12.40
CA GLN A 47 42.31 23.18 11.66
C GLN A 47 42.89 24.35 12.47
N ALA A 48 42.05 25.08 13.21
CA ALA A 48 42.50 26.18 14.07
C ALA A 48 43.38 25.66 15.22
N LEU A 49 42.87 24.69 16.00
CA LEU A 49 43.58 24.16 17.17
C LEU A 49 44.89 23.44 16.79
N HIS A 50 44.92 22.76 15.64
CA HIS A 50 46.13 22.12 15.14
C HIS A 50 47.21 23.14 14.71
N ARG A 51 46.81 24.33 14.22
CA ARG A 51 47.74 25.41 13.90
C ARG A 51 48.31 26.09 15.14
N GLU A 52 47.51 26.15 16.20
CA GLU A 52 47.91 26.66 17.52
C GLU A 52 48.81 25.67 18.28
N GLY A 53 49.05 24.46 17.74
CA GLY A 53 49.99 23.49 18.31
C GLY A 53 49.40 22.61 19.41
N PHE A 54 48.08 22.57 19.58
CA PHE A 54 47.44 21.69 20.55
C PHE A 54 47.69 20.22 20.24
N SER A 55 47.84 19.40 21.30
CA SER A 55 47.97 17.96 21.15
C SER A 55 46.68 17.32 20.61
N LEU A 56 46.81 16.20 19.91
CA LEU A 56 45.65 15.47 19.35
C LEU A 56 44.60 15.13 20.42
N ARG A 57 45.03 14.84 21.66
CA ARG A 57 44.15 14.54 22.79
C ARG A 57 43.40 15.79 23.27
N ALA A 58 44.05 16.96 23.30
CA ALA A 58 43.41 18.22 23.65
C ALA A 58 42.36 18.64 22.61
N ILE A 59 42.69 18.50 21.32
CA ILE A 59 41.75 18.75 20.21
C ILE A 59 40.54 17.82 20.32
N ALA A 60 40.78 16.53 20.58
CA ALA A 60 39.74 15.53 20.71
C ALA A 60 38.79 15.80 21.89
N ALA A 61 39.33 16.21 23.04
CA ALA A 61 38.54 16.61 24.20
C ALA A 61 37.66 17.83 23.91
N ARG A 62 38.18 18.82 23.17
CA ARG A 62 37.45 20.04 22.80
C ARG A 62 36.29 19.79 21.82
N ILE A 63 36.46 18.82 20.92
CA ILE A 63 35.47 18.46 19.89
C ILE A 63 34.51 17.36 20.38
N GLY A 64 34.86 16.66 21.47
CA GLY A 64 34.07 15.55 21.99
C GLY A 64 34.16 14.29 21.12
N CYS A 65 35.35 13.93 20.64
CA CYS A 65 35.58 12.69 19.89
C CYS A 65 36.86 11.97 20.34
N SER A 66 37.16 10.80 19.75
CA SER A 66 38.41 10.09 20.06
C SER A 66 39.61 10.77 19.40
N HIS A 67 40.77 10.78 20.08
CA HIS A 67 42.02 11.26 19.51
C HIS A 67 42.41 10.53 18.22
N THR A 68 42.01 9.26 18.06
CA THR A 68 42.22 8.49 16.83
C THR A 68 41.40 9.06 15.66
N THR A 69 40.19 9.55 15.90
CA THR A 69 39.36 10.22 14.88
C THR A 69 40.04 11.49 14.37
N ILE A 70 40.61 12.28 15.27
CA ILE A 70 41.37 13.49 14.93
C ILE A 70 42.63 13.12 14.14
N HIS A 71 43.37 12.09 14.57
CA HIS A 71 44.54 11.60 13.85
C HIS A 71 44.20 11.22 12.39
N TYR A 72 43.19 10.36 12.18
CA TYR A 72 42.79 9.95 10.83
C TYR A 72 42.27 11.11 9.99
N GLU A 73 41.57 12.08 10.58
CA GLU A 73 41.11 13.27 9.86
C GLU A 73 42.28 14.16 9.41
N ILE A 74 43.26 14.40 10.29
CA ILE A 74 44.47 15.19 9.94
C ILE A 74 45.27 14.49 8.84
N THR A 75 45.51 13.19 8.98
CA THR A 75 46.20 12.39 7.96
C THR A 75 45.45 12.45 6.62
N ARG A 76 44.12 12.29 6.63
CA ARG A 76 43.29 12.38 5.41
C ARG A 76 43.31 13.77 4.76
N GLY A 77 43.36 14.83 5.56
CA GLY A 77 43.34 16.22 5.07
C GLY A 77 44.71 16.83 4.77
N THR A 78 45.79 16.08 5.00
CA THR A 78 47.18 16.50 4.75
C THR A 78 47.73 15.74 3.54
N PRO A 79 48.23 16.43 2.50
CA PRO A 79 48.72 15.77 1.30
C PRO A 79 50.12 15.21 1.56
N GLU A 80 50.49 14.18 0.81
CA GLU A 80 51.85 13.64 0.85
C GLU A 80 52.87 14.69 0.40
N ARG A 81 54.03 14.67 1.03
CA ARG A 81 55.14 15.56 0.68
C ARG A 81 55.77 15.09 -0.63
N ARG A 82 55.60 15.87 -1.70
CA ARG A 82 56.10 15.53 -3.05
C ARG A 82 57.57 15.90 -3.29
N SER A 83 58.14 16.80 -2.50
CA SER A 83 59.53 17.25 -2.65
C SER A 83 60.16 17.66 -1.32
N ALA A 84 61.48 17.51 -1.22
CA ALA A 84 62.26 18.01 -0.09
C ALA A 84 62.29 19.55 -0.06
N ARG A 85 62.20 20.21 -1.21
CA ARG A 85 62.11 21.67 -1.35
C ARG A 85 60.65 22.14 -1.23
N GLY A 86 60.41 23.22 -0.47
CA GLY A 86 59.10 23.86 -0.32
C GLY A 86 58.48 23.74 1.08
N ARG A 87 57.30 24.36 1.25
CA ARG A 87 56.56 24.37 2.53
C ARG A 87 56.04 22.97 2.85
N SER A 88 56.22 22.54 4.10
CA SER A 88 55.67 21.28 4.59
C SER A 88 54.15 21.22 4.38
N PRO A 89 53.61 20.07 3.93
CA PRO A 89 52.17 19.86 3.81
C PRO A 89 51.44 20.21 5.10
N GLN A 90 50.35 20.97 5.00
CA GLN A 90 49.50 21.31 6.13
C GLN A 90 48.09 20.76 5.94
N TYR A 91 47.48 20.37 7.06
CA TYR A 91 46.08 20.03 7.14
C TYR A 91 45.21 21.24 6.77
N THR A 92 44.17 20.98 5.96
CA THR A 92 43.14 21.96 5.66
C THR A 92 41.77 21.29 5.77
N ALA A 93 40.84 21.91 6.51
CA ALA A 93 39.48 21.40 6.71
C ALA A 93 38.76 21.12 5.39
N ARG A 94 38.93 22.01 4.39
CA ARG A 94 38.39 21.81 3.03
C ARG A 94 38.89 20.54 2.35
N ARG A 95 40.17 20.17 2.53
CA ARG A 95 40.74 18.95 1.94
C ARG A 95 40.21 17.71 2.66
N GLY A 96 40.16 17.74 4.00
CA GLY A 96 39.55 16.67 4.81
C GLY A 96 38.07 16.44 4.45
N GLN A 97 37.31 17.53 4.27
CA GLN A 97 35.92 17.48 3.81
C GLN A 97 35.80 16.86 2.42
N ARG A 98 36.63 17.27 1.45
CA ARG A 98 36.60 16.73 0.09
C ARG A 98 36.89 15.23 0.07
N ALA A 99 37.95 14.79 0.74
CA ALA A 99 38.29 13.38 0.85
C ALA A 99 37.18 12.57 1.55
N TYR A 100 36.56 13.13 2.60
CA TYR A 100 35.40 12.52 3.23
C TYR A 100 34.22 12.35 2.25
N LEU A 101 33.90 13.38 1.46
CA LEU A 101 32.82 13.31 0.46
C LEU A 101 33.12 12.27 -0.63
N GLU A 102 34.37 12.17 -1.09
CA GLU A 102 34.81 11.17 -2.07
C GLU A 102 34.66 9.74 -1.53
N HIS A 103 35.17 9.46 -0.33
CA HIS A 103 34.96 8.15 0.31
C HIS A 103 33.48 7.87 0.57
N ARG A 104 32.68 8.91 0.91
CA ARG A 104 31.25 8.74 1.15
C ARG A 104 30.50 8.35 -0.12
N LYS A 105 30.91 8.83 -1.31
CA LYS A 105 30.35 8.37 -2.59
C LYS A 105 30.54 6.85 -2.77
N ASN A 106 31.71 6.35 -2.43
CA ASN A 106 32.06 4.93 -2.58
C ASN A 106 31.53 4.04 -1.43
N SER A 107 31.12 4.64 -0.31
CA SER A 107 30.62 3.91 0.86
C SER A 107 29.19 3.38 0.73
N LYS A 108 28.48 3.71 -0.37
CA LYS A 108 27.09 3.30 -0.60
C LYS A 108 27.07 2.24 -1.68
N ARG A 109 26.31 1.17 -1.45
CA ARG A 109 25.98 0.23 -2.53
C ARG A 109 25.16 0.98 -3.59
N PRO A 110 25.50 0.86 -4.88
CA PRO A 110 24.66 1.42 -5.94
C PRO A 110 23.27 0.78 -5.88
N TYR A 111 22.23 1.54 -6.20
CA TYR A 111 20.89 0.97 -6.21
C TYR A 111 20.71 0.08 -7.43
N LYS A 112 19.94 -1.02 -7.29
CA LYS A 112 19.62 -1.90 -8.42
C LYS A 112 18.96 -1.14 -9.58
N VAL A 113 18.18 -0.10 -9.28
CA VAL A 113 17.54 0.77 -10.29
C VAL A 113 18.54 1.53 -11.17
N ASP A 114 19.76 1.77 -10.68
CA ASP A 114 20.81 2.47 -11.44
C ASP A 114 21.62 1.48 -12.32
N SER A 115 21.34 0.17 -12.24
CA SER A 115 22.04 -0.85 -13.02
C SER A 115 21.49 -0.96 -14.44
N ALA A 116 22.37 -1.25 -15.41
CA ALA A 116 21.98 -1.44 -16.80
C ALA A 116 20.97 -2.59 -17.00
N GLY A 117 21.07 -3.65 -16.17
CA GLY A 117 20.14 -4.79 -16.20
C GLY A 117 18.71 -4.44 -15.78
N CYS A 118 18.51 -3.36 -15.01
CA CYS A 118 17.18 -2.92 -14.58
C CYS A 118 16.47 -2.05 -15.63
N ALA A 119 17.19 -1.46 -16.59
CA ALA A 119 16.63 -0.50 -17.54
C ALA A 119 15.51 -1.08 -18.44
N PRO A 120 15.60 -2.32 -18.96
CA PRO A 120 14.51 -2.94 -19.70
C PRO A 120 13.25 -3.12 -18.86
N PHE A 121 13.39 -3.60 -17.62
CA PHE A 121 12.28 -3.77 -16.68
C PHE A 121 11.60 -2.42 -16.38
N LEU A 122 12.37 -1.35 -16.13
CA LEU A 122 11.79 -0.03 -15.83
C LEU A 122 10.99 0.54 -17.00
N ARG A 123 11.46 0.37 -18.25
CA ARG A 123 10.71 0.82 -19.44
C ARG A 123 9.38 0.09 -19.57
N TRP A 124 9.42 -1.24 -19.46
CA TRP A 124 8.23 -2.08 -19.51
C TRP A 124 7.25 -1.76 -18.37
N MET A 125 7.75 -1.63 -17.14
CA MET A 125 6.94 -1.29 -15.97
C MET A 125 6.25 0.07 -16.16
N THR A 126 6.99 1.09 -16.62
CA THR A 126 6.42 2.42 -16.88
C THR A 126 5.31 2.38 -17.94
N GLU A 127 5.50 1.59 -19.00
CA GLU A 127 4.46 1.41 -20.02
C GLU A 127 3.20 0.76 -19.45
N ARG A 128 3.35 -0.33 -18.69
CA ARG A 128 2.23 -1.05 -18.05
C ARG A 128 1.45 -0.17 -17.06
N ILE A 129 2.16 0.63 -16.26
CA ILE A 129 1.52 1.55 -15.30
C ILE A 129 0.75 2.66 -16.03
N ARG A 130 1.31 3.23 -17.10
CA ARG A 130 0.67 4.34 -17.82
C ARG A 130 -0.53 3.90 -18.65
N LYS A 131 -0.36 2.82 -19.43
CA LYS A 131 -1.38 2.29 -20.35
C LYS A 131 -2.43 1.48 -19.60
N ASN A 132 -2.02 0.41 -18.90
CA ASN A 132 -2.94 -0.56 -18.29
C ASN A 132 -3.27 -0.26 -16.81
N LYS A 133 -2.76 0.85 -16.25
CA LYS A 133 -2.97 1.23 -14.83
C LYS A 133 -2.57 0.14 -13.84
N TRP A 134 -1.55 -0.64 -14.17
CA TRP A 134 -0.99 -1.63 -13.26
C TRP A 134 -0.37 -0.95 -12.04
N SER A 135 -0.28 -1.68 -10.93
CA SER A 135 0.52 -1.23 -9.78
C SER A 135 1.97 -1.67 -9.92
N ILE A 136 2.88 -1.04 -9.17
CA ILE A 136 4.29 -1.45 -9.12
C ILE A 136 4.41 -2.91 -8.65
N ASP A 137 3.61 -3.32 -7.67
CA ASP A 137 3.60 -4.70 -7.16
C ASP A 137 3.17 -5.71 -8.23
N MET A 138 2.14 -5.36 -9.01
CA MET A 138 1.68 -6.18 -10.14
C MET A 138 2.79 -6.40 -11.16
N CYS A 139 3.52 -5.32 -11.51
CA CYS A 139 4.61 -5.41 -12.48
C CYS A 139 5.76 -6.29 -11.98
N VAL A 140 6.17 -6.12 -10.71
CA VAL A 140 7.25 -6.94 -10.10
C VAL A 140 6.85 -8.41 -10.02
N GLY A 141 5.61 -8.67 -9.61
CA GLY A 141 5.09 -10.01 -9.45
C GLY A 141 4.95 -10.77 -10.76
N ASP A 142 4.30 -10.16 -11.75
CA ASP A 142 4.16 -10.74 -13.09
C ASP A 142 5.52 -10.94 -13.76
N ALA A 143 6.44 -9.98 -13.65
CA ALA A 143 7.78 -10.13 -14.19
C ALA A 143 8.52 -11.36 -13.62
N ARG A 144 8.33 -11.66 -12.34
CA ARG A 144 8.95 -12.82 -11.67
C ARG A 144 8.22 -14.13 -11.98
N ALA A 145 6.89 -14.14 -11.86
CA ALA A 145 6.07 -15.32 -12.11
C ALA A 145 6.25 -15.83 -13.54
N ASN A 146 6.27 -14.91 -14.51
CA ASN A 146 6.43 -15.22 -15.93
C ASN A 146 7.89 -15.17 -16.42
N LYS A 147 8.87 -15.07 -15.51
CA LYS A 147 10.32 -15.02 -15.82
C LYS A 147 10.67 -14.10 -16.99
N ARG A 148 10.03 -12.91 -17.05
CA ARG A 148 10.15 -11.97 -18.18
C ARG A 148 11.53 -11.30 -18.25
N PHE A 149 12.22 -11.21 -17.12
CA PHE A 149 13.52 -10.56 -16.96
C PHE A 149 14.36 -11.36 -15.96
N ASP A 150 15.67 -11.16 -16.00
CA ASP A 150 16.59 -11.73 -15.00
C ASP A 150 16.25 -11.21 -13.60
N GLU A 151 16.29 -12.11 -12.60
CA GLU A 151 15.94 -11.77 -11.22
C GLU A 151 16.80 -10.63 -10.64
N ASP A 152 18.07 -10.56 -11.06
CA ASP A 152 18.98 -9.51 -10.64
C ASP A 152 18.58 -8.13 -11.16
N GLY A 153 17.89 -8.09 -12.31
CA GLY A 153 17.35 -6.89 -12.94
C GLY A 153 16.00 -6.42 -12.38
N ILE A 154 15.36 -7.19 -11.48
CA ILE A 154 14.05 -6.85 -10.90
C ILE A 154 14.21 -6.39 -9.43
N PRO A 155 14.17 -5.07 -9.15
CA PRO A 155 14.17 -4.56 -7.78
C PRO A 155 12.90 -5.00 -7.04
N CYS A 156 12.95 -5.08 -5.70
CA CYS A 156 11.74 -5.34 -4.93
C CYS A 156 10.79 -4.13 -4.97
N THR A 157 9.48 -4.39 -4.81
CA THR A 157 8.41 -3.38 -4.82
C THR A 157 8.74 -2.19 -3.91
N LYS A 158 9.22 -2.47 -2.68
CA LYS A 158 9.54 -1.43 -1.70
C LYS A 158 10.67 -0.49 -2.16
N THR A 159 11.67 -1.02 -2.88
CA THR A 159 12.72 -0.19 -3.47
C THR A 159 12.15 0.71 -4.55
N LEU A 160 11.31 0.17 -5.44
CA LEU A 160 10.67 0.95 -6.51
C LEU A 160 9.78 2.06 -5.95
N ASP A 161 8.99 1.79 -4.91
CA ASP A 161 8.19 2.82 -4.23
C ASP A 161 9.09 3.93 -3.66
N ASN A 162 10.16 3.57 -2.95
CA ASN A 162 11.08 4.57 -2.39
C ASN A 162 11.74 5.41 -3.50
N MET A 163 12.03 4.80 -4.65
CA MET A 163 12.61 5.50 -5.81
C MET A 163 11.58 6.38 -6.53
N LEU A 164 10.30 5.99 -6.56
CA LEU A 164 9.19 6.83 -7.03
C LEU A 164 9.11 8.11 -6.20
N TRP A 165 9.06 7.97 -4.87
CA TRP A 165 9.03 9.11 -3.95
C TRP A 165 10.29 9.99 -4.04
N ALA A 166 11.43 9.39 -4.37
CA ALA A 166 12.69 10.12 -4.57
C ALA A 166 12.83 10.73 -5.97
N GLY A 167 11.89 10.51 -6.89
CA GLY A 167 11.96 10.99 -8.28
C GLY A 167 13.09 10.37 -9.10
N ARG A 168 13.47 9.12 -8.79
CA ARG A 168 14.63 8.41 -9.39
C ARG A 168 14.27 7.35 -10.42
N ILE A 169 12.98 7.16 -10.72
CA ILE A 169 12.50 6.27 -11.77
C ILE A 169 11.68 7.08 -12.78
N PRO A 170 11.47 6.59 -14.01
CA PRO A 170 10.71 7.31 -15.04
C PRO A 170 9.18 7.28 -14.80
N LEU A 171 8.77 7.60 -13.57
CA LEU A 171 7.39 7.71 -13.11
C LEU A 171 7.27 8.89 -12.14
N THR A 172 6.08 9.46 -12.12
CA THR A 172 5.68 10.52 -11.19
C THR A 172 4.59 10.01 -10.25
N LEU A 173 4.37 10.69 -9.13
CA LEU A 173 3.27 10.34 -8.22
C LEU A 173 1.89 10.46 -8.87
N PHE A 174 1.77 11.21 -9.98
CA PHE A 174 0.54 11.29 -10.77
C PHE A 174 0.29 10.05 -11.64
N ASP A 175 1.34 9.30 -11.98
CA ASP A 175 1.20 8.01 -12.66
C ASP A 175 0.67 6.92 -11.69
N VAL A 176 0.78 7.11 -10.37
CA VAL A 176 0.30 6.19 -9.33
C VAL A 176 -0.57 6.92 -8.29
N PRO A 177 -1.79 7.38 -8.65
CA PRO A 177 -2.62 8.21 -7.79
C PRO A 177 -3.01 7.57 -6.46
N GLN A 178 -3.02 6.23 -6.38
CA GLN A 178 -3.33 5.50 -5.14
C GLN A 178 -2.29 5.79 -4.05
N ALA A 179 -1.04 6.09 -4.41
CA ALA A 179 0.00 6.47 -3.45
C ALA A 179 -0.27 7.84 -2.78
N LEU A 180 -1.10 8.68 -3.40
CA LEU A 180 -1.52 9.99 -2.88
C LEU A 180 -2.81 9.92 -2.03
N GLY A 181 -3.42 8.73 -1.93
CA GLY A 181 -4.65 8.52 -1.19
C GLY A 181 -4.50 8.83 0.30
N ARG A 182 -5.33 9.73 0.83
CA ARG A 182 -5.42 9.99 2.28
C ARG A 182 -6.41 9.02 2.92
N LYS A 183 -6.06 8.48 4.10
CA LYS A 183 -7.00 7.71 4.90
C LYS A 183 -8.20 8.58 5.28
N CYS A 184 -9.37 8.27 4.74
CA CYS A 184 -10.62 8.90 5.15
C CYS A 184 -11.00 8.42 6.56
N LYS A 185 -11.50 9.34 7.40
CA LYS A 185 -12.07 8.98 8.70
C LYS A 185 -13.35 8.15 8.48
N ARG A 186 -13.54 7.09 9.28
CA ARG A 186 -14.78 6.31 9.31
C ARG A 186 -15.96 7.25 9.57
N LYS A 187 -16.96 7.25 8.68
CA LYS A 187 -18.25 7.91 8.94
C LYS A 187 -19.10 7.01 9.84
N ARG A 188 -19.87 7.63 10.73
CA ARG A 188 -20.84 6.95 11.59
C ARG A 188 -22.09 6.60 10.77
N ASN A 189 -22.56 5.36 10.89
CA ASN A 189 -23.80 4.91 10.28
C ASN A 189 -25.01 5.45 11.05
N ARG A 190 -26.07 5.82 10.32
CA ARG A 190 -27.41 6.04 10.86
C ARG A 190 -28.22 4.76 10.68
N LYS A 191 -29.13 4.42 11.59
CA LYS A 191 -29.97 3.21 11.47
C LYS A 191 -31.18 3.51 10.59
N ASN A 192 -31.34 2.82 9.46
CA ASN A 192 -32.61 2.71 8.73
C ASN A 192 -33.14 1.27 8.83
N LYS A 193 -34.45 1.11 9.00
CA LYS A 193 -35.13 -0.13 9.45
C LYS A 193 -36.05 -0.77 8.39
N ARG A 194 -35.54 -1.34 7.30
CA ARG A 194 -36.30 -2.32 6.47
C ARG A 194 -35.34 -3.25 5.74
N LEU A 195 -35.58 -4.57 5.76
CA LEU A 195 -34.99 -5.54 4.81
C LEU A 195 -36.00 -5.80 3.69
N LYS A 196 -35.53 -5.98 2.45
CA LYS A 196 -36.38 -6.14 1.26
C LYS A 196 -36.42 -7.57 0.70
N GLY A 197 -35.61 -8.47 1.25
CA GLY A 197 -35.52 -9.88 0.85
C GLY A 197 -34.77 -10.71 1.90
N ARG A 198 -34.19 -11.84 1.48
CA ARG A 198 -33.40 -12.71 2.37
C ARG A 198 -32.22 -11.95 2.96
N SER A 199 -32.08 -12.04 4.28
CA SER A 199 -31.02 -11.37 5.02
C SER A 199 -29.67 -12.03 4.72
N ILE A 200 -28.59 -11.24 4.71
CA ILE A 200 -27.23 -11.77 4.65
C ILE A 200 -26.91 -12.75 5.80
N GLU A 201 -27.64 -12.68 6.92
CA GLU A 201 -27.51 -13.61 8.05
C GLU A 201 -27.91 -15.06 7.70
N GLU A 202 -28.75 -15.25 6.69
CA GLU A 202 -29.19 -16.58 6.23
C GLU A 202 -28.20 -17.24 5.25
N ARG A 203 -27.08 -16.55 4.95
CA ARG A 203 -26.06 -17.04 4.03
C ARG A 203 -25.12 -18.01 4.74
N SER A 204 -24.74 -19.09 4.05
CA SER A 204 -23.78 -20.07 4.57
C SER A 204 -22.43 -19.41 4.87
N ALA A 205 -21.79 -19.82 5.96
CA ALA A 205 -20.47 -19.34 6.38
C ALA A 205 -19.37 -19.62 5.33
N LEU A 206 -19.52 -20.70 4.53
CA LEU A 206 -18.60 -21.04 3.44
C LEU A 206 -18.44 -19.91 2.42
N VAL A 207 -19.49 -19.11 2.21
CA VAL A 207 -19.44 -17.97 1.30
C VAL A 207 -18.49 -16.89 1.84
N ASP A 208 -18.46 -16.68 3.15
CA ASP A 208 -17.58 -15.70 3.80
C ASP A 208 -16.13 -16.14 3.85
N GLU A 209 -15.87 -17.44 3.87
CA GLU A 209 -14.53 -18.01 3.75
C GLU A 209 -13.94 -17.78 2.35
N GLY A 210 -14.77 -17.66 1.32
CA GLY A 210 -14.34 -17.39 -0.04
C GLY A 210 -13.58 -18.56 -0.66
N THR A 211 -14.04 -19.79 -0.39
CA THR A 211 -13.40 -21.02 -0.87
C THR A 211 -14.08 -21.61 -2.11
N GLU A 212 -15.36 -21.33 -2.31
CA GLU A 212 -16.17 -21.87 -3.40
C GLU A 212 -16.44 -20.82 -4.46
N ILE A 213 -16.16 -21.14 -5.72
CA ILE A 213 -16.44 -20.26 -6.87
C ILE A 213 -17.94 -20.24 -7.16
N GLY A 214 -18.44 -19.07 -7.54
CA GLY A 214 -19.82 -18.81 -7.96
C GLY A 214 -20.60 -17.94 -6.98
N HIS A 215 -19.92 -17.33 -6.00
CA HIS A 215 -20.52 -16.40 -5.06
C HIS A 215 -20.14 -14.97 -5.43
N TRP A 216 -21.14 -14.14 -5.71
CA TRP A 216 -20.95 -12.81 -6.25
C TRP A 216 -21.39 -11.73 -5.28
N GLU A 217 -20.67 -10.61 -5.28
CA GLU A 217 -21.13 -9.36 -4.71
C GLU A 217 -21.51 -8.42 -5.85
N ALA A 218 -22.69 -7.79 -5.80
CA ALA A 218 -23.15 -6.86 -6.83
C ALA A 218 -23.44 -5.46 -6.26
N ASP A 219 -23.22 -4.44 -7.10
CA ASP A 219 -23.35 -3.01 -6.76
C ASP A 219 -23.71 -2.20 -8.02
N THR A 220 -24.04 -0.93 -7.82
CA THR A 220 -24.24 0.00 -8.94
C THR A 220 -23.39 1.24 -8.76
N VAL A 221 -22.60 1.55 -9.79
CA VAL A 221 -21.70 2.69 -9.82
C VAL A 221 -22.32 3.81 -10.65
N VAL A 222 -22.59 4.95 -10.00
CA VAL A 222 -23.08 6.16 -10.66
C VAL A 222 -21.94 7.15 -10.96
N GLY A 223 -22.01 7.78 -12.13
CA GLY A 223 -21.01 8.72 -12.61
C GLY A 223 -21.12 10.11 -11.97
N SER A 224 -22.26 10.76 -12.19
CA SER A 224 -22.56 12.11 -11.68
C SER A 224 -23.55 12.09 -10.51
N ARG A 225 -23.41 13.06 -9.59
CA ARG A 225 -24.21 13.12 -8.35
C ARG A 225 -25.70 13.42 -8.57
N LYS A 226 -26.09 13.88 -9.77
CA LYS A 226 -27.49 14.16 -10.11
C LYS A 226 -28.28 12.89 -10.48
N GLY A 227 -27.63 11.73 -10.62
CA GLY A 227 -28.28 10.41 -10.58
C GLY A 227 -29.36 10.13 -11.64
N ARG A 228 -29.41 10.92 -12.72
CA ARG A 228 -30.44 10.83 -13.79
C ARG A 228 -29.89 10.36 -15.14
N GLY A 229 -28.65 9.88 -15.18
CA GLY A 229 -28.03 9.34 -16.39
C GLY A 229 -27.65 7.88 -16.20
N ALA A 230 -26.96 7.33 -17.21
CA ALA A 230 -26.49 5.96 -17.21
C ALA A 230 -25.72 5.61 -15.92
N ALA A 231 -25.77 4.34 -15.55
CA ALA A 231 -25.02 3.76 -14.46
C ALA A 231 -24.22 2.54 -14.96
N VAL A 232 -23.32 2.03 -14.13
CA VAL A 232 -22.65 0.76 -14.38
C VAL A 232 -23.09 -0.22 -13.31
N PHE A 233 -23.74 -1.31 -13.70
CA PHE A 233 -23.92 -2.48 -12.87
C PHE A 233 -22.57 -3.20 -12.74
N THR A 234 -22.22 -3.60 -11.53
CA THR A 234 -20.94 -4.25 -11.26
C THR A 234 -21.16 -5.50 -10.43
N ALA A 235 -20.52 -6.61 -10.78
CA ALA A 235 -20.50 -7.82 -9.99
C ALA A 235 -19.07 -8.35 -9.84
N VAL A 236 -18.68 -8.77 -8.64
CA VAL A 236 -17.37 -9.36 -8.34
C VAL A 236 -17.55 -10.77 -7.81
N GLU A 237 -16.87 -11.75 -8.41
CA GLU A 237 -16.79 -13.12 -7.91
C GLU A 237 -15.82 -13.17 -6.70
N LYS A 238 -16.21 -13.81 -5.60
CA LYS A 238 -15.50 -13.69 -4.31
C LYS A 238 -14.14 -14.41 -4.26
N VAL A 239 -13.92 -15.43 -5.09
CA VAL A 239 -12.74 -16.31 -5.07
C VAL A 239 -11.74 -15.93 -6.16
N THR A 240 -12.19 -15.88 -7.42
CA THR A 240 -11.39 -15.52 -8.60
C THR A 240 -11.21 -14.00 -8.72
N HIS A 241 -12.06 -13.22 -8.03
CA HIS A 241 -12.12 -11.77 -8.18
C HIS A 241 -12.39 -11.30 -9.62
N ASP A 242 -13.05 -12.15 -10.42
CA ASP A 242 -13.53 -11.75 -11.73
C ASP A 242 -14.57 -10.64 -11.59
N TYR A 243 -14.49 -9.66 -12.47
CA TYR A 243 -15.24 -8.43 -12.37
C TYR A 243 -16.07 -8.20 -13.63
N ILE A 244 -17.38 -8.28 -13.48
CA ILE A 244 -18.34 -7.95 -14.53
C ILE A 244 -18.74 -6.49 -14.36
N ALA A 245 -18.71 -5.73 -15.46
CA ALA A 245 -19.23 -4.37 -15.52
C ALA A 245 -20.14 -4.22 -16.74
N ILE A 246 -21.38 -3.82 -16.52
CA ILE A 246 -22.40 -3.67 -17.57
C ILE A 246 -22.95 -2.25 -17.50
N ARG A 247 -22.97 -1.55 -18.63
CA ARG A 247 -23.62 -0.24 -18.72
C ARG A 247 -25.14 -0.41 -18.70
N ILE A 248 -25.82 0.39 -17.90
CA ILE A 248 -27.27 0.37 -17.76
C ILE A 248 -27.84 1.77 -17.88
N SER A 249 -29.10 1.88 -18.29
CA SER A 249 -29.79 3.16 -18.52
C SER A 249 -29.86 4.05 -17.28
N GLY A 250 -29.81 3.48 -16.08
CA GLY A 250 -29.69 4.22 -14.83
C GLY A 250 -29.78 3.34 -13.58
N ARG A 251 -29.64 3.96 -12.41
CA ARG A 251 -29.80 3.28 -11.11
C ARG A 251 -31.29 3.10 -10.77
N THR A 252 -31.95 2.24 -11.52
CA THR A 252 -33.39 1.93 -11.42
C THR A 252 -33.61 0.42 -11.56
N CYS A 253 -34.79 -0.08 -11.19
CA CYS A 253 -35.12 -1.50 -11.39
C CYS A 253 -35.06 -1.91 -12.87
N ALA A 254 -35.48 -1.03 -13.78
CA ALA A 254 -35.40 -1.27 -15.22
C ALA A 254 -33.95 -1.40 -15.72
N GLY A 255 -33.05 -0.51 -15.26
CA GLY A 255 -31.62 -0.63 -15.60
C GLY A 255 -30.99 -1.91 -15.03
N ILE A 256 -31.46 -2.36 -13.88
CA ILE A 256 -31.03 -3.64 -13.30
C ILE A 256 -31.57 -4.84 -14.10
N GLU A 257 -32.81 -4.77 -14.61
CA GLU A 257 -33.37 -5.79 -15.51
C GLU A 257 -32.57 -5.88 -16.82
N GLU A 258 -32.08 -4.76 -17.36
CA GLU A 258 -31.15 -4.75 -18.52
C GLU A 258 -29.87 -5.55 -18.21
N ALA A 259 -29.27 -5.35 -17.04
CA ALA A 259 -28.08 -6.11 -16.62
C ALA A 259 -28.38 -7.59 -16.42
N ILE A 260 -29.52 -7.95 -15.80
CA ILE A 260 -29.94 -9.35 -15.64
C ILE A 260 -30.13 -10.01 -17.01
N ALA A 261 -30.77 -9.33 -17.96
CA ALA A 261 -30.96 -9.84 -19.32
C ALA A 261 -29.62 -10.08 -20.03
N HIS A 262 -28.66 -9.16 -19.87
CA HIS A 262 -27.31 -9.33 -20.42
C HIS A 262 -26.61 -10.55 -19.81
N LEU A 263 -26.63 -10.71 -18.48
CA LEU A 263 -26.03 -11.87 -17.81
C LEU A 263 -26.65 -13.19 -18.28
N LYS A 264 -27.98 -13.24 -18.42
CA LYS A 264 -28.68 -14.42 -18.95
C LYS A 264 -28.28 -14.72 -20.39
N SER A 265 -28.13 -13.69 -21.22
CA SER A 265 -27.72 -13.85 -22.61
C SER A 265 -26.28 -14.36 -22.75
N GLU A 266 -25.40 -13.96 -21.84
CA GLU A 266 -23.97 -14.29 -21.88
C GLU A 266 -23.68 -15.68 -21.30
N TYR A 267 -24.28 -16.02 -20.14
CA TYR A 267 -24.01 -17.27 -19.42
C TYR A 267 -25.08 -18.36 -19.68
N GLY A 268 -26.18 -18.03 -20.35
CA GLY A 268 -27.30 -18.95 -20.58
C GLY A 268 -28.10 -19.24 -19.31
N GLU A 269 -29.35 -19.68 -19.46
CA GLU A 269 -30.25 -19.92 -18.33
C GLU A 269 -30.03 -21.29 -17.67
N ASP A 270 -29.69 -22.33 -18.46
CA ASP A 270 -29.60 -23.72 -17.98
C ASP A 270 -28.50 -23.95 -16.92
N ARG A 271 -27.35 -23.28 -17.09
CA ARG A 271 -26.19 -23.39 -16.18
C ARG A 271 -26.00 -22.13 -15.33
N PHE A 272 -26.96 -21.20 -15.35
CA PHE A 272 -26.84 -19.90 -14.68
C PHE A 272 -26.52 -20.04 -13.19
N SER A 273 -27.20 -20.94 -12.48
CA SER A 273 -26.98 -21.16 -11.03
C SER A 273 -25.66 -21.85 -10.70
N GLN A 274 -24.99 -22.47 -11.67
CA GLN A 274 -23.65 -23.03 -11.46
C GLN A 274 -22.61 -21.91 -11.45
N VAL A 275 -22.75 -20.91 -12.34
CA VAL A 275 -21.89 -19.72 -12.41
C VAL A 275 -22.25 -18.71 -11.32
N PHE A 276 -23.53 -18.47 -11.08
CA PHE A 276 -24.07 -17.55 -10.08
C PHE A 276 -24.85 -18.32 -9.02
N LYS A 277 -24.16 -19.02 -8.11
CA LYS A 277 -24.79 -19.75 -7.00
C LYS A 277 -25.52 -18.80 -6.06
N THR A 278 -24.85 -17.70 -5.70
CA THR A 278 -25.45 -16.65 -4.85
C THR A 278 -25.00 -15.26 -5.28
N ILE A 279 -25.88 -14.27 -5.14
CA ILE A 279 -25.54 -12.86 -5.37
C ILE A 279 -25.89 -12.04 -4.12
N THR A 280 -24.93 -11.29 -3.61
CA THR A 280 -25.11 -10.39 -2.46
C THR A 280 -25.16 -8.94 -2.94
N VAL A 281 -26.29 -8.28 -2.72
CA VAL A 281 -26.54 -6.88 -3.12
C VAL A 281 -26.69 -5.97 -1.91
N ASP A 282 -26.64 -4.65 -2.13
CA ASP A 282 -27.03 -3.70 -1.10
C ASP A 282 -28.56 -3.64 -0.97
N ASN A 283 -29.06 -2.97 0.07
CA ASN A 283 -30.49 -2.81 0.30
C ASN A 283 -31.10 -1.64 -0.51
N GLY A 284 -30.57 -1.39 -1.71
CA GLY A 284 -31.08 -0.42 -2.67
C GLY A 284 -32.50 -0.74 -3.13
N THR A 285 -33.22 0.25 -3.65
CA THR A 285 -34.53 0.05 -4.31
C THR A 285 -34.38 -0.57 -5.68
N GLU A 286 -33.27 -0.28 -6.36
CA GLU A 286 -32.97 -0.76 -7.69
C GLU A 286 -32.79 -2.28 -7.76
N PHE A 287 -32.40 -2.93 -6.66
CA PHE A 287 -32.18 -4.38 -6.60
C PHE A 287 -33.43 -5.19 -6.22
N GLU A 288 -34.61 -4.58 -6.15
CA GLU A 288 -35.85 -5.31 -5.83
C GLU A 288 -36.18 -6.39 -6.86
N THR A 289 -35.77 -6.21 -8.12
CA THR A 289 -36.01 -7.16 -9.21
C THR A 289 -35.01 -8.32 -9.25
N PHE A 290 -33.91 -8.27 -8.49
CA PHE A 290 -32.91 -9.35 -8.46
C PHE A 290 -33.48 -10.68 -7.96
N THR A 291 -34.52 -10.66 -7.13
CA THR A 291 -35.16 -11.89 -6.63
C THR A 291 -35.72 -12.77 -7.75
N GLN A 292 -35.94 -12.22 -8.96
CA GLN A 292 -36.33 -13.00 -10.13
C GLN A 292 -35.28 -14.06 -10.53
N LEU A 293 -33.99 -13.84 -10.22
CA LEU A 293 -32.92 -14.82 -10.45
C LEU A 293 -33.06 -16.09 -9.62
N GLU A 294 -33.87 -16.07 -8.55
CA GLU A 294 -34.16 -17.26 -7.76
C GLU A 294 -34.90 -18.32 -8.58
N SER A 295 -35.63 -17.92 -9.62
CA SER A 295 -36.27 -18.87 -10.57
C SER A 295 -35.25 -19.68 -11.37
N LEU A 296 -34.03 -19.18 -11.54
CA LEU A 296 -32.90 -19.87 -12.18
C LEU A 296 -32.02 -20.66 -11.20
N GLY A 297 -32.41 -20.71 -9.92
CA GLY A 297 -31.68 -21.40 -8.85
C GLY A 297 -30.62 -20.56 -8.12
N THR A 298 -30.41 -19.30 -8.52
CA THR A 298 -29.47 -18.38 -7.87
C THR A 298 -30.07 -17.77 -6.61
N LYS A 299 -29.39 -17.88 -5.46
CA LYS A 299 -29.89 -17.28 -4.21
C LYS A 299 -29.47 -15.81 -4.09
N VAL A 300 -30.40 -14.91 -3.82
CA VAL A 300 -30.11 -13.49 -3.63
C VAL A 300 -30.15 -13.11 -2.15
N TYR A 301 -29.12 -12.41 -1.69
CA TYR A 301 -28.98 -11.95 -0.31
C TYR A 301 -28.83 -10.42 -0.26
N PHE A 302 -29.46 -9.79 0.72
CA PHE A 302 -29.38 -8.35 0.94
C PHE A 302 -28.51 -8.04 2.16
N ALA A 303 -27.46 -7.26 1.93
CA ALA A 303 -26.60 -6.75 3.01
C ALA A 303 -27.37 -5.80 3.93
N HIS A 304 -26.92 -5.70 5.18
CA HIS A 304 -27.51 -4.78 6.13
C HIS A 304 -27.35 -3.33 5.67
N PRO A 305 -28.34 -2.46 5.96
CA PRO A 305 -28.21 -1.04 5.70
C PRO A 305 -26.94 -0.45 6.32
N TYR A 306 -26.18 0.29 5.51
CA TYR A 306 -24.92 0.93 5.88
C TYR A 306 -23.76 -0.02 6.23
N SER A 307 -23.88 -1.32 5.94
CA SER A 307 -22.82 -2.29 6.18
C SER A 307 -21.99 -2.53 4.92
N SER A 308 -21.26 -1.52 4.44
CA SER A 308 -20.40 -1.69 3.25
C SER A 308 -19.32 -2.76 3.44
N TRP A 309 -18.92 -3.03 4.68
CA TRP A 309 -17.94 -4.08 5.02
C TRP A 309 -18.45 -5.50 4.77
N GLU A 310 -19.75 -5.71 4.57
CA GLU A 310 -20.34 -7.00 4.20
C GLU A 310 -20.18 -7.31 2.71
N ARG A 311 -19.75 -6.32 1.91
CA ARG A 311 -19.40 -6.47 0.49
C ARG A 311 -18.02 -5.86 0.19
N PRO A 312 -16.96 -6.36 0.83
CA PRO A 312 -15.64 -5.75 0.75
C PRO A 312 -15.02 -5.84 -0.65
N GLN A 313 -15.39 -6.85 -1.45
CA GLN A 313 -14.82 -7.03 -2.78
C GLN A 313 -15.37 -6.00 -3.75
N ASN A 314 -16.66 -5.67 -3.66
CA ASN A 314 -17.24 -4.57 -4.43
C ASN A 314 -16.58 -3.24 -4.15
N GLU A 315 -16.35 -2.88 -2.88
CA GLU A 315 -15.72 -1.60 -2.53
C GLU A 315 -14.31 -1.50 -3.14
N ARG A 316 -13.55 -2.61 -3.08
CA ARG A 316 -12.21 -2.69 -3.66
C ARG A 316 -12.23 -2.57 -5.19
N HIS A 317 -13.06 -3.35 -5.88
CA HIS A 317 -13.07 -3.38 -7.35
C HIS A 317 -13.72 -2.14 -7.96
N ASN A 318 -14.78 -1.60 -7.34
CA ASN A 318 -15.32 -0.31 -7.73
C ASN A 318 -14.27 0.79 -7.57
N GLY A 319 -13.38 0.70 -6.57
CA GLY A 319 -12.21 1.56 -6.44
C GLY A 319 -11.21 1.45 -7.60
N ILE A 320 -11.07 0.28 -8.22
CA ILE A 320 -10.26 0.06 -9.42
C ILE A 320 -10.96 0.66 -10.65
N LEU A 321 -12.27 0.40 -10.82
CA LEU A 321 -13.08 1.00 -11.89
C LEU A 321 -12.99 2.53 -11.89
N ARG A 322 -12.93 3.16 -10.71
CA ARG A 322 -12.78 4.63 -10.57
C ARG A 322 -11.46 5.20 -11.12
N GLN A 323 -10.48 4.37 -11.47
CA GLN A 323 -9.27 4.81 -12.18
C GLN A 323 -9.58 5.15 -13.64
N TYR A 324 -10.63 4.56 -14.21
CA TYR A 324 -11.10 4.78 -15.58
C TYR A 324 -12.31 5.70 -15.64
N ILE A 325 -13.20 5.59 -14.64
CA ILE A 325 -14.43 6.39 -14.55
C ILE A 325 -14.39 7.23 -13.26
N PRO A 326 -13.70 8.39 -13.27
CA PRO A 326 -13.60 9.26 -12.11
C PRO A 326 -14.96 9.66 -11.56
N LYS A 327 -15.03 9.88 -10.24
CA LYS A 327 -16.25 10.40 -9.61
C LYS A 327 -16.58 11.79 -10.17
N GLY A 328 -17.83 12.00 -10.58
CA GLY A 328 -18.30 13.24 -11.17
C GLY A 328 -18.40 13.21 -12.70
N THR A 329 -17.70 12.30 -13.37
CA THR A 329 -17.83 12.07 -14.81
C THR A 329 -19.13 11.32 -15.09
N GLY A 330 -19.97 11.83 -15.99
CA GLY A 330 -21.20 11.12 -16.41
C GLY A 330 -20.86 9.83 -17.15
N ILE A 331 -21.65 8.77 -16.93
CA ILE A 331 -21.45 7.48 -17.62
C ILE A 331 -22.01 7.52 -19.04
N ASP A 332 -22.87 8.50 -19.35
CA ASP A 332 -23.47 8.68 -20.67
C ASP A 332 -22.43 8.86 -21.78
N GLY A 333 -21.22 9.33 -21.45
CA GLY A 333 -20.10 9.49 -22.38
C GLY A 333 -19.26 8.23 -22.62
N TYR A 334 -19.57 7.11 -21.97
CA TYR A 334 -18.92 5.81 -22.20
C TYR A 334 -19.90 4.93 -22.97
N SER A 335 -19.42 4.24 -24.00
CA SER A 335 -20.18 3.20 -24.68
C SER A 335 -20.20 1.89 -23.87
N ASP A 336 -21.05 0.94 -24.26
CA ASP A 336 -21.11 -0.37 -23.61
C ASP A 336 -19.78 -1.12 -23.81
N GLU A 337 -19.20 -0.98 -25.02
CA GLU A 337 -17.87 -1.48 -25.39
C GLU A 337 -16.75 -0.87 -24.53
N ASP A 338 -16.80 0.43 -24.23
CA ASP A 338 -15.82 1.05 -23.33
C ASP A 338 -15.87 0.43 -21.93
N ILE A 339 -17.08 0.17 -21.41
CA ILE A 339 -17.25 -0.44 -20.08
C ILE A 339 -16.76 -1.89 -20.06
N LEU A 340 -17.04 -2.66 -21.11
CA LEU A 340 -16.56 -4.02 -21.26
C LEU A 340 -15.02 -4.07 -21.32
N ASN A 341 -14.40 -3.24 -22.18
CA ASN A 341 -12.94 -3.15 -22.28
C ASN A 341 -12.29 -2.77 -20.94
N ILE A 342 -12.93 -1.89 -20.15
CA ILE A 342 -12.44 -1.56 -18.82
C ILE A 342 -12.51 -2.78 -17.88
N ALA A 343 -13.58 -3.58 -17.94
CA ALA A 343 -13.68 -4.80 -17.15
C ALA A 343 -12.59 -5.82 -17.52
N ASP A 344 -12.37 -6.04 -18.82
CA ASP A 344 -11.31 -6.91 -19.33
C ASP A 344 -9.91 -6.43 -18.92
N GLU A 345 -9.66 -5.13 -18.96
CA GLU A 345 -8.43 -4.54 -18.45
C GLU A 345 -8.26 -4.71 -16.93
N ILE A 346 -9.36 -4.82 -16.16
CA ILE A 346 -9.32 -5.08 -14.72
C ILE A 346 -9.08 -6.56 -14.43
N ASN A 347 -9.68 -7.45 -15.23
CA ASN A 347 -9.61 -8.91 -15.11
C ASN A 347 -8.30 -9.48 -15.66
N SER A 348 -7.62 -8.77 -16.57
CA SER A 348 -6.28 -9.11 -17.05
C SER A 348 -5.14 -8.66 -16.12
N ARG A 349 -5.44 -8.02 -14.99
CA ARG A 349 -4.40 -7.57 -14.04
C ARG A 349 -3.96 -8.72 -13.13
N PRO A 350 -2.65 -9.02 -13.05
CA PRO A 350 -2.15 -10.05 -12.15
C PRO A 350 -2.45 -9.68 -10.69
N ARG A 351 -2.82 -10.66 -9.86
CA ARG A 351 -3.15 -10.45 -8.45
C ARG A 351 -2.19 -11.22 -7.56
N ARG A 352 -1.56 -10.53 -6.59
CA ARG A 352 -0.65 -11.18 -5.63
C ARG A 352 -1.30 -12.33 -4.85
N VAL A 353 -2.60 -12.22 -4.56
CA VAL A 353 -3.37 -13.26 -3.83
C VAL A 353 -3.39 -14.59 -4.59
N PHE A 354 -3.28 -14.54 -5.92
CA PHE A 354 -3.31 -15.71 -6.81
C PHE A 354 -1.92 -16.05 -7.36
N GLY A 355 -0.84 -15.72 -6.63
CA GLY A 355 0.51 -15.94 -7.14
C GLY A 355 0.82 -15.18 -8.43
N TYR A 356 0.12 -14.08 -8.68
CA TYR A 356 0.19 -13.25 -9.90
C TYR A 356 -0.46 -13.83 -11.16
N GLN A 357 -1.32 -14.84 -11.02
CA GLN A 357 -2.33 -15.16 -12.05
C GLN A 357 -3.40 -14.06 -12.13
N THR A 358 -4.12 -14.00 -13.24
CA THR A 358 -5.17 -13.02 -13.50
C THR A 358 -6.57 -13.57 -13.17
N PRO A 359 -7.51 -12.72 -12.71
CA PRO A 359 -8.91 -13.11 -12.54
C PRO A 359 -9.51 -13.79 -13.78
N ALA A 360 -9.23 -13.25 -14.97
CA ALA A 360 -9.72 -13.79 -16.23
C ALA A 360 -9.25 -15.24 -16.46
N GLU A 361 -7.96 -15.56 -16.24
CA GLU A 361 -7.44 -16.92 -16.39
C GLU A 361 -8.13 -17.91 -15.43
N LEU A 362 -8.29 -17.51 -14.16
CA LEU A 362 -8.91 -18.37 -13.15
C LEU A 362 -10.39 -18.59 -13.42
N PHE A 363 -11.11 -17.53 -13.78
CA PHE A 363 -12.53 -17.61 -14.04
C PHE A 363 -12.84 -18.35 -15.35
N ASN A 364 -12.04 -18.13 -16.41
CA ASN A 364 -12.19 -18.91 -17.64
C ASN A 364 -11.94 -20.40 -17.41
N THR A 365 -10.96 -20.77 -16.57
CA THR A 365 -10.75 -22.18 -16.20
C THR A 365 -11.99 -22.77 -15.51
N PHE A 366 -12.62 -21.99 -14.62
CA PHE A 366 -13.88 -22.40 -13.98
C PHE A 366 -15.03 -22.50 -14.98
N LEU A 367 -15.16 -21.55 -15.91
CA LEU A 367 -16.18 -21.63 -16.96
C LEU A 367 -15.94 -22.83 -17.88
N ASP A 368 -14.70 -23.15 -18.22
CA ASP A 368 -14.35 -24.34 -18.99
C ASP A 368 -14.81 -25.61 -18.26
N GLU A 369 -14.69 -25.69 -16.93
CA GLU A 369 -15.22 -26.81 -16.14
C GLU A 369 -16.76 -26.84 -16.12
N VAL A 370 -17.42 -25.68 -15.97
CA VAL A 370 -18.88 -25.58 -15.93
C VAL A 370 -19.52 -25.85 -17.28
N TYR A 371 -18.90 -25.42 -18.38
CA TYR A 371 -19.41 -25.54 -19.76
C TYR A 371 -18.74 -26.65 -20.55
N ALA A 372 -17.75 -27.35 -19.99
CA ALA A 372 -17.27 -28.60 -20.53
C ALA A 372 -18.48 -29.48 -20.85
N ILE A 373 -18.52 -29.94 -22.08
CA ILE A 373 -19.47 -30.95 -22.52
C ILE A 373 -19.10 -32.18 -21.69
N GLU A 374 -19.89 -32.52 -20.67
CA GLU A 374 -19.96 -33.93 -20.29
C GLU A 374 -20.33 -34.67 -21.57
N ASN A 375 -19.37 -35.49 -21.98
CA ASN A 375 -19.41 -36.33 -23.15
C ASN A 375 -20.78 -37.00 -23.25
N VAL A 376 -21.28 -37.01 -24.49
CA VAL A 376 -22.29 -37.93 -24.98
C VAL A 376 -22.18 -39.30 -24.30
N SER A 377 -23.28 -39.71 -23.66
CA SER A 377 -23.73 -41.05 -23.26
C SER A 377 -23.74 -41.37 -21.77
#